data_AF-A0A3B0B6R4-F1
#
_entry.id   AF-A0A3B0B6R4-F1
#
_cell.length_a   1.000
_cell.length_b   1.000
_cell.length_c   1.000
_cell.angle_alpha   90.00
_cell.angle_beta   90.00
_cell.angle_gamma   90.00
#
_symmetry.space_group_name_H-M   'P 1'
#
loop_
_entity.id
_entity.type
_entity.pdbx_description
1 polymer ?
#
loop_
_entity_poly.entity_id
_entity_poly.type
_entity_poly.pdbx_seq_one_letter_code
_entity_poly.pdbx_strand_id
1 'polypeptide(L)'
;MLNADELEELRALHARAYGRDGGLTDAEAARLRELDVRRRAVDDAPAKAAQREESTAPDAPSRSWQDPKVFVAPLGVPAEPHEPESSASAPASATSFLSLVRSHWRPVALAAAVLVVGGIGLGGALFGKPAEPALELTPEQQKWHEAIVAGGDYDSGSVRAAAVEGDVVVWTATKDERKRTCLIFSDGDQARPNCQLTDAVMSEGIWGSIVVEANSEIRREVQAQVLFTASGQPAVAVSSYEHDSGSTGMTYANANETRIAEKLVGEGFDPPSIWVIGYDDAVPIWTATMSESREQCLIYDGATDPIELSCSDTESLQADTPLLGLSRIDASGATTRYEMQAGNGPSFLVITREGGEVGAAGD
;
A
#
# COMPACT_ATOMS: atom_id res chain seq x y z
N MET A 1 32.70 -18.62 9.96
CA MET A 1 31.97 -18.58 11.24
C MET A 1 32.62 -17.50 12.10
N LEU A 2 31.86 -16.56 12.66
CA LEU A 2 32.39 -15.60 13.63
C LEU A 2 32.42 -16.27 15.01
N ASN A 3 33.46 -16.02 15.79
CA ASN A 3 33.53 -16.48 17.18
C ASN A 3 32.75 -15.53 18.12
N ALA A 4 32.63 -15.89 19.40
CA ALA A 4 31.82 -15.15 20.38
C ALA A 4 32.34 -13.71 20.58
N ASP A 5 33.66 -13.52 20.59
CA ASP A 5 34.32 -12.23 20.79
C ASP A 5 34.11 -11.33 19.56
N GLU A 6 34.20 -11.88 18.35
CA GLU A 6 33.94 -11.18 17.09
C GLU A 6 32.47 -10.74 16.97
N LEU A 7 31.53 -11.52 17.51
CA LEU A 7 30.10 -11.16 17.56
C LEU A 7 29.82 -10.04 18.56
N GLU A 8 30.56 -9.99 19.67
CA GLU A 8 30.49 -8.89 20.63
C GLU A 8 31.11 -7.61 20.07
N GLU A 9 32.26 -7.72 19.41
CA GLU A 9 32.91 -6.63 18.68
C GLU A 9 31.98 -6.02 17.61
N LEU A 10 31.32 -6.87 16.81
CA LEU A 10 30.35 -6.44 15.80
C LEU A 10 29.17 -5.67 16.42
N ARG A 11 28.61 -6.17 17.54
CA ARG A 11 27.52 -5.49 18.26
C ARG A 11 27.97 -4.13 18.80
N ALA A 12 29.17 -4.04 19.36
CA ALA A 12 29.72 -2.80 19.88
C ALA A 12 30.04 -1.78 18.76
N LEU A 13 30.50 -2.25 17.60
CA LEU A 13 30.73 -1.40 16.43
C LEU A 13 29.43 -0.89 15.83
N HIS A 14 28.39 -1.73 15.71
CA HIS A 14 27.06 -1.29 15.27
C HIS A 14 26.42 -0.27 16.23
N ALA A 15 26.52 -0.49 17.54
CA ALA A 15 26.00 0.44 18.53
C ALA A 15 26.68 1.82 18.44
N ARG A 16 27.96 1.88 18.04
CA ARG A 16 28.70 3.13 17.85
C ARG A 16 28.48 3.76 16.47
N ALA A 17 28.30 2.95 15.44
CA ALA A 17 27.99 3.42 14.09
C ALA A 17 26.63 4.12 14.03
N TYR A 18 25.62 3.54 14.70
CA TYR A 18 24.23 3.98 14.63
C TYR A 18 23.71 4.59 15.95
N GLY A 19 24.61 4.80 16.92
CA GLY A 19 24.28 5.42 18.20
C GLY A 19 24.11 6.94 18.10
N ARG A 20 23.60 7.53 19.17
CA ARG A 20 23.30 8.97 19.28
C ARG A 20 24.50 9.88 18.98
N ASP A 21 25.71 9.42 19.28
CA ASP A 21 26.97 10.16 19.08
C ASP A 21 27.73 9.70 17.82
N GLY A 22 27.03 9.04 16.88
CA GLY A 22 27.52 8.38 15.67
C GLY A 22 28.91 8.81 15.20
N GLY A 23 29.88 7.93 15.37
CA GLY A 23 31.27 8.21 15.02
C GLY A 23 32.11 6.96 15.11
N LEU A 24 32.39 6.35 13.95
CA LEU A 24 33.45 5.37 13.82
C LEU A 24 34.68 6.07 13.27
N THR A 25 35.86 5.72 13.80
CA THR A 25 37.11 6.03 13.10
C THR A 25 37.21 5.20 11.82
N ASP A 26 38.04 5.64 10.85
CA ASP A 26 38.24 4.90 9.59
C ASP A 26 38.69 3.44 9.82
N ALA A 27 39.49 3.21 10.86
CA ALA A 27 39.94 1.88 11.26
C ALA A 27 38.77 1.02 11.75
N GLU A 28 37.86 1.59 12.52
CA GLU A 28 36.68 0.88 13.05
C GLU A 28 35.62 0.65 11.97
N ALA A 29 35.46 1.58 11.03
CA ALA A 29 34.61 1.39 9.86
C ALA A 29 35.14 0.31 8.91
N ALA A 30 36.46 0.23 8.72
CA ALA A 30 37.09 -0.88 8.00
C ALA A 30 36.87 -2.22 8.72
N ARG A 31 37.04 -2.24 10.04
CA ARG A 31 36.85 -3.44 10.87
C ARG A 31 35.39 -3.91 10.86
N LEU A 32 34.44 -3.00 10.92
CA LEU A 32 33.01 -3.32 10.83
C LEU A 32 32.67 -4.00 9.49
N ARG A 33 33.14 -3.45 8.36
CA ARG A 33 32.93 -4.04 7.03
C ARG A 33 33.49 -5.46 6.91
N GLU A 34 34.67 -5.70 7.48
CA GLU A 34 35.29 -7.03 7.48
C GLU A 34 34.42 -8.06 8.22
N LEU A 35 33.91 -7.71 9.40
CA LEU A 35 33.07 -8.58 10.22
C LEU A 35 31.70 -8.85 9.57
N ASP A 36 31.09 -7.86 8.92
CA ASP A 36 29.82 -8.03 8.19
C ASP A 36 29.97 -8.96 6.97
N VAL A 37 31.04 -8.82 6.20
CA VAL A 37 31.32 -9.71 5.05
C VAL A 37 31.50 -11.15 5.52
N ARG A 38 32.24 -11.36 6.62
CA ARG A 38 32.45 -12.70 7.20
C ARG A 38 31.17 -13.30 7.79
N ARG A 39 30.24 -12.48 8.29
CA ARG A 39 28.93 -12.94 8.75
C ARG A 39 28.05 -13.40 7.58
N ARG A 40 27.93 -12.58 6.54
CA ARG A 40 27.11 -12.90 5.34
C ARG A 40 27.58 -14.17 4.64
N ALA A 41 28.89 -14.37 4.52
CA ALA A 41 29.47 -15.59 3.94
C ALA A 41 29.11 -16.88 4.70
N VAL A 42 28.71 -16.78 5.98
CA VAL A 42 28.26 -17.93 6.79
C VAL A 42 26.75 -18.14 6.63
N ASP A 43 25.98 -17.06 6.56
CA ASP A 43 24.52 -17.10 6.39
C ASP A 43 24.11 -17.61 4.99
N ASP A 44 24.96 -17.44 3.97
CA ASP A 44 24.73 -17.93 2.60
C ASP A 44 25.11 -19.42 2.38
N ALA A 45 25.76 -20.07 3.35
CA ALA A 45 26.21 -21.46 3.24
C ALA A 45 25.10 -22.55 3.24
N PRO A 46 23.95 -22.40 3.93
CA PRO A 46 22.89 -23.42 3.91
C PRO A 46 21.94 -23.29 2.70
N ALA A 47 21.87 -22.13 2.03
CA ALA A 47 20.93 -21.91 0.94
C ALA A 47 21.27 -22.71 -0.34
N LYS A 48 22.55 -23.06 -0.55
CA LYS A 48 22.99 -23.88 -1.70
C LYS A 48 22.75 -25.39 -1.55
N ALA A 49 22.42 -25.88 -0.36
CA ALA A 49 22.22 -27.32 -0.13
C ALA A 49 20.75 -27.77 -0.28
N ALA A 50 19.78 -26.85 -0.11
CA ALA A 50 18.35 -27.19 -0.11
C ALA A 50 17.70 -27.21 -1.50
N GLN A 51 18.33 -26.67 -2.54
CA GLN A 51 17.75 -26.60 -3.89
C GLN A 51 17.95 -27.86 -4.76
N ARG A 52 18.50 -28.96 -4.23
CA ARG A 52 18.84 -30.16 -5.04
C ARG A 52 17.91 -31.37 -4.86
N GLU A 53 16.95 -31.38 -3.93
CA GLU A 53 16.24 -32.63 -3.58
C GLU A 53 14.72 -32.66 -3.72
N GLU A 54 14.03 -31.61 -4.17
CA GLU A 54 12.56 -31.65 -4.27
C GLU A 54 12.05 -31.50 -5.69
N SER A 55 12.18 -32.59 -6.46
CA SER A 55 11.50 -32.78 -7.74
C SER A 55 11.11 -34.25 -7.90
N THR A 56 10.03 -34.69 -7.24
CA THR A 56 9.21 -35.80 -7.76
C THR A 56 7.76 -35.82 -7.20
N ALA A 57 6.79 -35.59 -8.10
CA ALA A 57 5.40 -36.10 -8.15
C ALA A 57 4.29 -35.43 -7.29
N PRO A 58 2.98 -35.72 -7.55
CA PRO A 58 2.25 -35.54 -8.82
C PRO A 58 0.87 -34.84 -8.64
N ASP A 59 0.21 -34.56 -9.76
CA ASP A 59 -1.12 -33.96 -9.97
C ASP A 59 -2.21 -34.20 -8.91
N ALA A 60 -2.93 -33.12 -8.56
CA ALA A 60 -4.25 -33.15 -7.95
C ALA A 60 -5.17 -32.06 -8.55
N PRO A 61 -6.48 -32.33 -8.71
CA PRO A 61 -7.33 -31.62 -9.68
C PRO A 61 -7.89 -30.30 -9.17
N SER A 62 -8.15 -29.45 -10.16
CA SER A 62 -8.77 -28.14 -10.15
C SER A 62 -10.12 -28.07 -9.40
N ARG A 63 -10.22 -27.10 -8.48
CA ARG A 63 -11.49 -26.69 -7.87
C ARG A 63 -12.12 -25.60 -8.73
N SER A 64 -13.30 -25.91 -9.24
CA SER A 64 -14.19 -24.98 -9.95
C SER A 64 -14.78 -23.96 -8.97
N TRP A 65 -14.54 -22.67 -9.25
CA TRP A 65 -15.25 -21.57 -8.61
C TRP A 65 -16.57 -21.36 -9.35
N GLN A 66 -17.68 -21.55 -8.63
CA GLN A 66 -19.03 -21.28 -9.13
C GLN A 66 -19.39 -19.79 -8.94
N ASP A 67 -20.04 -19.26 -9.97
CA ASP A 67 -20.69 -17.95 -10.08
C ASP A 67 -21.45 -17.47 -8.83
N PRO A 68 -21.38 -16.17 -8.48
CA PRO A 68 -22.35 -15.54 -7.61
C PRO A 68 -23.62 -15.17 -8.41
N LYS A 69 -24.74 -15.77 -8.01
CA LYS A 69 -26.08 -15.48 -8.54
C LYS A 69 -26.53 -14.06 -8.16
N VAL A 70 -26.97 -13.33 -9.18
CA VAL A 70 -27.81 -12.13 -9.16
C VAL A 70 -29.04 -12.36 -8.27
N PHE A 71 -29.27 -11.47 -7.29
CA PHE A 71 -30.53 -11.40 -6.54
C PHE A 71 -31.32 -10.17 -6.97
N VAL A 72 -32.47 -10.44 -7.60
CA VAL A 72 -33.51 -9.47 -7.95
C VAL A 72 -34.44 -9.30 -6.75
N ALA A 73 -34.70 -8.06 -6.37
CA ALA A 73 -35.67 -7.68 -5.34
C ALA A 73 -37.12 -7.97 -5.78
N PRO A 74 -38.04 -8.31 -4.87
CA PRO A 74 -39.46 -8.10 -5.10
C PRO A 74 -39.95 -6.82 -4.40
N LEU A 75 -40.52 -5.94 -5.22
CA LEU A 75 -41.39 -4.83 -4.85
C LEU A 75 -42.68 -5.33 -4.17
N GLY A 76 -43.18 -4.52 -3.23
CA GLY A 76 -44.32 -4.86 -2.36
C GLY A 76 -45.70 -4.50 -2.89
N VAL A 77 -46.73 -4.81 -2.09
CA VAL A 77 -48.12 -4.30 -2.14
C VAL A 77 -48.73 -4.37 -0.71
N PRO A 78 -49.62 -3.43 -0.31
CA PRO A 78 -49.94 -3.12 1.09
C PRO A 78 -51.23 -3.79 1.61
N ALA A 79 -51.42 -3.81 2.93
CA ALA A 79 -52.72 -4.08 3.54
C ALA A 79 -52.91 -3.24 4.82
N GLU A 80 -53.97 -2.44 4.81
CA GLU A 80 -54.50 -1.59 5.88
C GLU A 80 -55.44 -2.44 6.80
N PRO A 81 -56.13 -1.85 7.81
CA PRO A 81 -56.14 -2.32 9.20
C PRO A 81 -57.26 -3.30 9.55
N HIS A 82 -57.00 -4.20 10.50
CA HIS A 82 -57.99 -5.03 11.15
C HIS A 82 -58.15 -4.65 12.63
N GLU A 83 -59.28 -4.04 12.98
CA GLU A 83 -59.92 -4.19 14.30
C GLU A 83 -60.32 -5.67 14.49
N PRO A 84 -60.30 -6.15 15.75
CA PRO A 84 -61.58 -6.55 16.31
C PRO A 84 -61.79 -6.16 17.78
N GLU A 85 -62.98 -5.64 18.02
CA GLU A 85 -63.95 -5.98 19.07
C GLU A 85 -63.45 -6.54 20.41
N SER A 86 -63.70 -5.72 21.44
CA SER A 86 -64.65 -6.03 22.53
C SER A 86 -64.59 -7.44 23.13
N SER A 87 -63.97 -7.53 24.30
CA SER A 87 -64.45 -8.44 25.36
C SER A 87 -64.21 -7.80 26.72
N ALA A 88 -65.33 -7.39 27.31
CA ALA A 88 -65.43 -6.91 28.67
C ALA A 88 -65.09 -8.05 29.65
N SER A 89 -64.17 -7.77 30.58
CA SER A 89 -64.10 -8.41 31.89
C SER A 89 -63.34 -7.49 32.84
N ALA A 90 -64.09 -6.64 33.54
CA ALA A 90 -63.76 -6.21 34.90
C ALA A 90 -64.50 -7.16 35.87
N PRO A 91 -64.11 -7.34 37.14
CA PRO A 91 -63.46 -6.31 37.98
C PRO A 91 -62.40 -6.82 38.98
N ALA A 92 -61.45 -5.96 39.35
CA ALA A 92 -60.91 -5.88 40.71
C ALA A 92 -59.91 -4.70 40.85
N SER A 93 -60.37 -3.64 41.50
CA SER A 93 -59.67 -2.97 42.60
C SER A 93 -58.14 -2.82 42.51
N ALA A 94 -57.67 -1.73 41.88
CA ALA A 94 -56.33 -1.18 42.13
C ALA A 94 -56.34 0.36 42.25
N THR A 95 -57.41 0.92 42.78
CA THR A 95 -57.42 2.29 43.31
C THR A 95 -56.87 2.24 44.72
N SER A 96 -55.54 2.38 44.90
CA SER A 96 -54.91 2.91 46.13
C SER A 96 -53.35 2.99 46.13
N PHE A 97 -52.65 2.95 45.00
CA PHE A 97 -51.17 3.15 45.01
C PHE A 97 -50.69 4.52 44.51
N LEU A 98 -51.56 5.35 43.93
CA LEU A 98 -51.19 6.68 43.38
C LEU A 98 -51.36 7.86 44.36
N SER A 99 -51.78 7.61 45.61
CA SER A 99 -51.93 8.66 46.64
C SER A 99 -50.70 8.84 47.53
N LEU A 100 -49.90 7.78 47.76
CA LEU A 100 -48.66 7.88 48.56
C LEU A 100 -47.42 8.35 47.78
N VAL A 101 -47.43 8.27 46.45
CA VAL A 101 -46.31 8.67 45.58
C VAL A 101 -46.29 10.19 45.29
N ARG A 102 -47.20 10.97 45.89
CA ARG A 102 -47.17 12.44 45.73
C ARG A 102 -46.36 13.17 46.82
N SER A 103 -46.13 12.52 47.96
CA SER A 103 -45.42 13.10 49.12
C SER A 103 -43.89 12.95 49.04
N HIS A 104 -43.39 11.91 48.35
CA HIS A 104 -41.96 11.58 48.30
C HIS A 104 -41.31 11.74 46.92
N TRP A 105 -41.99 12.39 45.96
CA TRP A 105 -41.45 12.50 44.60
C TRP A 105 -40.29 13.50 44.50
N ARG A 106 -40.27 14.52 45.35
CA ARG A 106 -39.18 15.51 45.42
C ARG A 106 -37.83 14.92 45.82
N PRO A 107 -37.70 14.11 46.89
CA PRO A 107 -36.41 13.47 47.20
C PRO A 107 -36.01 12.40 46.16
N VAL A 108 -36.97 11.69 45.55
CA VAL A 108 -36.68 10.69 44.51
C VAL A 108 -36.15 11.34 43.22
N ALA A 109 -36.73 12.47 42.79
CA ALA A 109 -36.26 13.22 41.64
C ALA A 109 -34.85 13.79 41.86
N LEU A 110 -34.54 14.22 43.10
CA LEU A 110 -33.22 14.75 43.45
C LEU A 110 -32.17 13.64 43.52
N ALA A 111 -32.51 12.47 44.05
CA ALA A 111 -31.63 11.30 44.04
C ALA A 111 -31.37 10.79 42.62
N ALA A 112 -32.38 10.77 41.76
CA ALA A 112 -32.24 10.42 40.34
C ALA A 112 -31.34 11.42 39.60
N ALA A 113 -31.52 12.73 39.84
CA ALA A 113 -30.66 13.76 39.24
C ALA A 113 -29.20 13.63 39.69
N VAL A 114 -28.95 13.34 40.97
CA VAL A 114 -27.59 13.10 41.49
C VAL A 114 -26.97 11.84 40.90
N LEU A 115 -27.74 10.76 40.72
CA LEU A 115 -27.26 9.54 40.06
C LEU A 115 -26.99 9.75 38.57
N VAL A 116 -27.80 10.54 37.85
CA VAL A 116 -27.57 10.87 36.44
C VAL A 116 -26.33 11.76 36.30
N VAL A 117 -26.21 12.82 37.09
CA VAL A 117 -25.04 13.72 37.06
C VAL A 117 -23.76 12.98 37.49
N GLY A 118 -23.85 12.16 38.54
CA GLY A 118 -22.74 11.34 39.01
C GLY A 118 -22.34 10.24 38.02
N GLY A 119 -23.31 9.59 37.38
CA GLY A 119 -23.09 8.57 36.36
C GLY A 119 -22.46 9.12 35.08
N ILE A 120 -22.88 10.31 34.64
CA ILE A 120 -22.29 11.00 33.48
C ILE A 120 -20.85 11.47 33.81
N GLY A 121 -20.62 12.00 35.02
CA GLY A 121 -19.29 12.47 35.43
C GLY A 121 -18.27 11.34 35.61
N LEU A 122 -18.66 10.25 36.26
CA LEU A 122 -17.77 9.09 36.49
C LEU A 122 -17.61 8.22 35.23
N GLY A 123 -18.65 8.10 34.41
CA GLY A 123 -18.59 7.39 33.14
C GLY A 123 -17.63 8.05 32.14
N GLY A 124 -17.64 9.37 32.05
CA GLY A 124 -16.71 10.13 31.21
C GLY A 124 -15.26 10.02 31.67
N ALA A 125 -15.00 10.01 32.97
CA ALA A 125 -13.64 9.97 33.51
C ALA A 125 -12.99 8.57 33.46
N LEU A 126 -13.78 7.49 33.51
CA LEU A 126 -13.26 6.12 33.52
C LEU A 126 -13.18 5.48 32.12
N PHE A 127 -13.95 5.97 31.13
CA PHE A 127 -14.00 5.42 29.77
C PHE A 127 -13.67 6.43 28.67
N GLY A 128 -13.52 7.72 29.00
CA GLY A 128 -13.02 8.72 28.07
C GLY A 128 -11.54 8.52 27.81
N LYS A 129 -11.20 7.69 26.82
CA LYS A 129 -9.87 7.79 26.20
C LYS A 129 -9.70 9.24 25.74
N PRO A 130 -8.56 9.91 26.01
CA PRO A 130 -8.33 11.23 25.46
C PRO A 130 -8.50 11.12 23.95
N ALA A 131 -9.50 11.82 23.42
CA ALA A 131 -9.57 12.06 21.99
C ALA A 131 -8.28 12.80 21.64
N GLU A 132 -7.46 12.21 20.77
CA GLU A 132 -6.35 12.92 20.17
C GLU A 132 -6.86 14.25 19.60
N PRO A 133 -6.06 15.33 19.63
CA PRO A 133 -6.51 16.64 19.18
C PRO A 133 -7.08 16.49 17.77
N ALA A 134 -8.37 16.79 17.64
CA ALA A 134 -9.06 16.74 16.37
C ALA A 134 -8.36 17.72 15.43
N LEU A 135 -7.98 17.23 14.25
CA LEU A 135 -7.42 18.07 13.21
C LEU A 135 -8.44 19.18 12.89
N GLU A 136 -8.01 20.44 12.95
CA GLU A 136 -8.88 21.57 12.62
C GLU A 136 -9.15 21.58 11.11
N LEU A 137 -10.37 21.25 10.71
CA LEU A 137 -10.82 21.24 9.33
C LEU A 137 -11.41 22.60 8.94
N THR A 138 -11.16 23.04 7.70
CA THR A 138 -11.84 24.22 7.14
C THR A 138 -13.34 23.97 6.95
N PRO A 139 -14.18 25.01 6.81
CA PRO A 139 -15.60 24.84 6.52
C PRO A 139 -15.87 24.06 5.23
N GLU A 140 -15.02 24.18 4.20
CA GLU A 140 -15.13 23.35 3.00
C GLU A 140 -14.84 21.88 3.29
N GLN A 141 -13.75 21.59 4.01
CA GLN A 141 -13.36 20.22 4.36
C GLN A 141 -14.38 19.54 5.30
N GLN A 142 -15.06 20.32 6.15
CA GLN A 142 -16.18 19.82 6.96
C GLN A 142 -17.35 19.35 6.09
N LYS A 143 -17.67 20.05 4.99
CA LYS A 143 -18.68 19.59 4.04
C LYS A 143 -18.26 18.29 3.35
N TRP A 144 -16.97 18.10 3.08
CA TRP A 144 -16.45 16.84 2.53
C TRP A 144 -16.62 15.70 3.54
N HIS A 145 -16.32 15.94 4.82
CA HIS A 145 -16.58 14.98 5.89
C HIS A 145 -18.05 14.60 5.96
N GLU A 146 -18.95 15.58 5.97
CA GLU A 146 -20.40 15.36 5.99
C GLU A 146 -20.86 14.56 4.77
N ALA A 147 -20.33 14.83 3.58
CA ALA A 147 -20.65 14.08 2.37
C ALA A 147 -20.20 12.61 2.46
N ILE A 148 -18.98 12.35 2.97
CA ILE A 148 -18.46 10.99 3.18
C ILE A 148 -19.35 10.23 4.19
N VAL A 149 -19.73 10.88 5.28
CA VAL A 149 -20.60 10.28 6.32
C VAL A 149 -22.01 10.06 5.80
N ALA A 150 -22.57 11.00 5.05
CA ALA A 150 -23.91 10.92 4.48
C ALA A 150 -24.05 9.81 3.44
N GLY A 151 -22.95 9.41 2.79
CA GLY A 151 -22.93 8.25 1.89
C GLY A 151 -23.30 6.93 2.58
N GLY A 152 -23.09 6.83 3.90
CA GLY A 152 -23.49 5.64 4.69
C GLY A 152 -22.66 4.38 4.41
N ASP A 153 -21.55 4.52 3.68
CA ASP A 153 -20.68 3.40 3.29
C ASP A 153 -19.78 2.88 4.41
N TYR A 154 -19.64 3.64 5.50
CA TYR A 154 -18.70 3.39 6.59
C TYR A 154 -19.44 3.16 7.91
N ASP A 155 -18.78 2.48 8.85
CA ASP A 155 -19.32 2.28 10.18
C ASP A 155 -19.58 3.64 10.86
N SER A 156 -20.72 3.76 11.55
CA SER A 156 -21.13 5.01 12.19
C SER A 156 -20.06 5.52 13.17
N GLY A 157 -19.65 6.79 12.98
CA GLY A 157 -18.63 7.45 13.80
C GLY A 157 -17.18 6.98 13.57
N SER A 158 -16.93 6.17 12.53
CA SER A 158 -15.57 5.68 12.23
C SER A 158 -14.74 6.64 11.37
N VAL A 159 -15.38 7.48 10.56
CA VAL A 159 -14.70 8.43 9.68
C VAL A 159 -13.98 9.49 10.51
N ARG A 160 -12.67 9.62 10.33
CA ARG A 160 -11.82 10.59 11.04
C ARG A 160 -10.80 11.18 10.10
N ALA A 161 -10.61 12.51 10.18
CA ALA A 161 -9.49 13.16 9.51
C ALA A 161 -8.20 12.72 10.20
N ALA A 162 -7.25 12.23 9.42
CA ALA A 162 -5.94 11.82 9.91
C ALA A 162 -4.87 12.86 9.61
N ALA A 163 -4.95 13.52 8.45
CA ALA A 163 -4.03 14.58 8.04
C ALA A 163 -4.63 15.46 6.95
N VAL A 164 -4.07 16.66 6.79
CA VAL A 164 -4.32 17.59 5.67
C VAL A 164 -2.96 17.89 5.04
N GLU A 165 -2.84 17.70 3.74
CA GLU A 165 -1.62 17.96 2.97
C GLU A 165 -2.00 18.79 1.74
N GLY A 166 -1.69 20.08 1.77
CA GLY A 166 -2.16 21.04 0.78
C GLY A 166 -3.70 21.14 0.78
N ASP A 167 -4.30 20.87 -0.37
CA ASP A 167 -5.74 20.81 -0.63
C ASP A 167 -6.35 19.41 -0.45
N VAL A 168 -5.53 18.40 -0.13
CA VAL A 168 -5.97 17.03 0.09
C VAL A 168 -6.18 16.74 1.57
N VAL A 169 -7.32 16.17 1.93
CA VAL A 169 -7.57 15.60 3.25
C VAL A 169 -7.49 14.08 3.19
N VAL A 170 -6.69 13.51 4.09
CA VAL A 170 -6.55 12.08 4.29
C VAL A 170 -7.41 11.65 5.47
N TRP A 171 -8.34 10.73 5.22
CA TRP A 171 -9.25 10.19 6.22
C TRP A 171 -8.96 8.72 6.48
N THR A 172 -9.26 8.29 7.71
CA THR A 172 -9.40 6.88 8.06
C THR A 172 -10.85 6.57 8.38
N ALA A 173 -11.31 5.39 8.01
CA ALA A 173 -12.64 4.91 8.39
C ALA A 173 -12.63 3.39 8.56
N THR A 174 -13.69 2.85 9.17
CA THR A 174 -13.91 1.40 9.20
C THR A 174 -15.19 1.06 8.46
N LYS A 175 -15.27 -0.17 7.92
CA LYS A 175 -16.44 -0.68 7.20
C LYS A 175 -16.73 -2.13 7.60
N ASP A 176 -17.97 -2.55 7.39
CA ASP A 176 -18.45 -3.92 7.64
C ASP A 176 -18.21 -4.37 9.08
N GLU A 177 -18.64 -3.57 10.07
CA GLU A 177 -18.45 -3.85 11.49
C GLU A 177 -16.97 -3.96 11.88
N ARG A 178 -16.14 -3.05 11.33
CA ARG A 178 -14.68 -3.02 11.50
C ARG A 178 -13.90 -4.17 10.88
N LYS A 179 -14.53 -4.99 10.03
CA LYS A 179 -13.80 -6.02 9.26
C LYS A 179 -12.87 -5.41 8.21
N ARG A 180 -13.13 -4.17 7.80
CA ARG A 180 -12.28 -3.42 6.87
C ARG A 180 -11.82 -2.10 7.46
N THR A 181 -10.57 -1.76 7.18
CA THR A 181 -9.98 -0.45 7.44
C THR A 181 -9.78 0.25 6.11
N CYS A 182 -10.22 1.51 6.04
CA CYS A 182 -10.21 2.32 4.84
C CYS A 182 -9.29 3.53 5.02
N LEU A 183 -8.46 3.77 4.02
CA LEU A 183 -7.71 5.01 3.80
C LEU A 183 -8.41 5.77 2.66
N ILE A 184 -8.76 7.04 2.87
CA ILE A 184 -9.56 7.81 1.92
C ILE A 184 -8.84 9.12 1.63
N PHE A 185 -8.67 9.45 0.35
CA PHE A 185 -8.15 10.75 -0.09
C PHE A 185 -9.29 11.61 -0.62
N SER A 186 -9.35 12.88 -0.24
CA SER A 186 -10.31 13.83 -0.80
C SER A 186 -9.66 15.17 -1.14
N ASP A 187 -9.92 15.66 -2.34
CA ASP A 187 -9.42 16.93 -2.91
C ASP A 187 -10.55 17.97 -3.12
N GLY A 188 -11.76 17.65 -2.67
CA GLY A 188 -12.96 18.47 -2.81
C GLY A 188 -13.82 18.18 -4.02
N ASP A 189 -13.26 17.59 -5.07
CA ASP A 189 -14.02 17.09 -6.21
C ASP A 189 -14.44 15.64 -6.00
N GLN A 190 -13.56 14.82 -5.43
CA GLN A 190 -13.80 13.40 -5.21
C GLN A 190 -13.31 12.93 -3.84
N ALA A 191 -13.84 11.77 -3.41
CA ALA A 191 -13.31 11.00 -2.30
C ALA A 191 -12.96 9.60 -2.82
N ARG A 192 -11.69 9.21 -2.73
CA ARG A 192 -11.16 7.94 -3.25
C ARG A 192 -10.80 6.99 -2.11
N PRO A 193 -11.63 5.98 -1.82
CA PRO A 193 -11.35 5.01 -0.76
C PRO A 193 -10.44 3.88 -1.24
N ASN A 194 -9.50 3.48 -0.39
CA ASN A 194 -8.77 2.22 -0.45
C ASN A 194 -9.08 1.44 0.83
N CYS A 195 -9.84 0.34 0.73
CA CYS A 195 -10.30 -0.44 1.88
C CYS A 195 -9.76 -1.87 1.82
N GLN A 196 -9.08 -2.30 2.89
CA GLN A 196 -8.56 -3.65 3.03
C GLN A 196 -9.09 -4.32 4.31
N LEU A 197 -8.92 -5.64 4.43
CA LEU A 197 -9.26 -6.36 5.66
C LEU A 197 -8.44 -5.82 6.82
N THR A 198 -9.07 -5.53 7.94
CA THR A 198 -8.40 -4.93 9.10
C THR A 198 -7.22 -5.78 9.58
N ASP A 199 -7.34 -7.11 9.56
CA ASP A 199 -6.25 -8.01 9.96
C ASP A 199 -5.01 -7.88 9.04
N ALA A 200 -5.22 -7.69 7.73
CA ALA A 200 -4.13 -7.44 6.78
C ALA A 200 -3.48 -6.08 7.00
N VAL A 201 -4.30 -5.04 7.26
CA VAL A 201 -3.78 -3.70 7.59
C VAL A 201 -3.00 -3.71 8.92
N MET A 202 -3.39 -4.54 9.89
CA MET A 202 -2.66 -4.69 11.13
C MET A 202 -1.28 -5.35 10.95
N SER A 203 -1.14 -6.29 9.99
CA SER A 203 0.14 -6.96 9.72
C SER A 203 1.06 -6.17 8.79
N GLU A 204 0.50 -5.56 7.74
CA GLU A 204 1.27 -5.00 6.61
C GLU A 204 1.10 -3.48 6.47
N GLY A 205 0.09 -2.90 7.11
CA GLY A 205 -0.35 -1.54 6.84
C GLY A 205 -1.21 -1.44 5.58
N ILE A 206 -1.65 -0.22 5.28
CA ILE A 206 -2.29 0.12 4.01
C ILE A 206 -1.63 1.38 3.47
N TRP A 207 -1.32 1.36 2.19
CA TRP A 207 -0.73 2.49 1.47
C TRP A 207 -1.67 2.93 0.34
N GLY A 208 -1.64 4.21 0.02
CA GLY A 208 -2.30 4.74 -1.17
C GLY A 208 -1.71 6.10 -1.57
N SER A 209 -2.04 6.53 -2.79
CA SER A 209 -1.72 7.87 -3.26
C SER A 209 -2.82 8.48 -4.13
N ILE A 210 -2.79 9.81 -4.25
CA ILE A 210 -3.59 10.58 -5.20
C ILE A 210 -2.69 11.62 -5.86
N VAL A 211 -2.90 11.88 -7.15
CA VAL A 211 -2.25 12.98 -7.87
C VAL A 211 -3.29 14.08 -8.06
N VAL A 212 -2.99 15.28 -7.58
CA VAL A 212 -3.80 16.50 -7.73
C VAL A 212 -3.05 17.55 -8.54
N GLU A 213 -3.78 18.42 -9.22
CA GLU A 213 -3.18 19.55 -9.95
C GLU A 213 -2.86 20.67 -8.96
N ALA A 214 -1.57 20.93 -8.72
CA ALA A 214 -1.16 22.03 -7.86
C ALA A 214 -1.23 23.38 -8.61
N ASN A 215 -0.88 23.38 -9.89
CA ASN A 215 -1.11 24.46 -10.85
C ASN A 215 -1.02 23.92 -12.31
N SER A 216 -1.12 24.80 -13.31
CA SER A 216 -1.10 24.43 -14.74
C SER A 216 0.17 23.70 -15.19
N GLU A 217 1.26 23.85 -14.44
CA GLU A 217 2.57 23.30 -14.76
C GLU A 217 3.05 22.27 -13.72
N ILE A 218 2.34 22.07 -12.60
CA ILE A 218 2.79 21.19 -11.51
C ILE A 218 1.66 20.30 -11.03
N ARG A 219 1.93 19.00 -10.99
CA ARG A 219 1.11 17.98 -10.32
C ARG A 219 1.73 17.63 -8.98
N ARG A 220 0.91 17.48 -7.95
CA ARG A 220 1.35 17.01 -6.63
C ARG A 220 0.83 15.60 -6.40
N GLU A 221 1.71 14.65 -6.13
CA GLU A 221 1.33 13.34 -5.62
C GLU A 221 1.34 13.38 -4.09
N VAL A 222 0.20 13.09 -3.48
CA VAL A 222 0.04 12.93 -2.03
C VAL A 222 -0.05 11.44 -1.73
N GLN A 223 0.87 10.94 -0.92
CA GLN A 223 0.95 9.55 -0.49
C GLN A 223 0.63 9.46 0.99
N ALA A 224 -0.08 8.41 1.40
CA ALA A 224 -0.32 8.13 2.81
C ALA A 224 -0.19 6.64 3.11
N GLN A 225 0.32 6.36 4.30
CA GLN A 225 0.40 5.03 4.87
C GLN A 225 -0.30 5.01 6.23
N VAL A 226 -1.18 4.04 6.44
CA VAL A 226 -1.75 3.75 7.75
C VAL A 226 -1.08 2.50 8.32
N LEU A 227 -0.60 2.63 9.55
CA LEU A 227 -0.11 1.54 10.38
C LEU A 227 -0.92 1.51 11.67
N PHE A 228 -0.93 0.38 12.37
CA PHE A 228 -1.55 0.32 13.70
C PHE A 228 -0.49 0.47 14.79
N THR A 229 -0.78 1.35 15.75
CA THR A 229 0.00 1.42 17.00
C THR A 229 -0.18 0.13 17.80
N ALA A 230 0.70 -0.11 18.79
CA ALA A 230 0.56 -1.24 19.71
C ALA A 230 -0.78 -1.26 20.48
N SER A 231 -1.47 -0.11 20.55
CA SER A 231 -2.80 0.02 21.16
C SER A 231 -3.96 -0.28 20.20
N GLY A 232 -3.67 -0.66 18.96
CA GLY A 232 -4.67 -0.91 17.91
C GLY A 232 -5.34 0.36 17.39
N GLN A 233 -4.74 1.53 17.56
CA GLN A 233 -5.18 2.78 16.91
C GLN A 233 -4.44 2.98 15.58
N PRO A 234 -5.11 3.45 14.52
CA PRO A 234 -4.46 3.81 13.27
C PRO A 234 -3.55 5.03 13.49
N ALA A 235 -2.31 4.94 13.01
CA ALA A 235 -1.35 6.02 12.89
C ALA A 235 -1.09 6.23 11.40
N VAL A 236 -1.21 7.48 10.94
CA VAL A 236 -1.08 7.82 9.53
C VAL A 236 0.16 8.67 9.31
N ALA A 237 1.00 8.24 8.36
CA ALA A 237 2.08 9.05 7.81
C ALA A 237 1.67 9.53 6.43
N VAL A 238 1.87 10.82 6.16
CA VAL A 238 1.56 11.46 4.87
C VAL A 238 2.81 12.15 4.34
N SER A 239 3.03 12.07 3.04
CA SER A 239 4.11 12.75 2.32
C SER A 239 3.61 13.24 0.97
N SER A 240 4.16 14.34 0.48
CA SER A 240 3.84 14.87 -0.85
C SER A 240 5.09 15.08 -1.70
N TYR A 241 4.95 14.91 -3.02
CA TYR A 241 5.97 15.19 -4.01
C TYR A 241 5.35 16.00 -5.15
N GLU A 242 6.06 17.02 -5.62
CA GLU A 242 5.62 17.84 -6.75
C GLU A 242 6.40 17.45 -8.00
N HIS A 243 5.68 17.30 -9.11
CA HIS A 243 6.18 16.94 -10.43
C HIS A 243 5.77 18.03 -11.43
N ASP A 244 6.66 18.42 -12.32
CA ASP A 244 6.29 19.23 -13.47
C ASP A 244 5.31 18.42 -14.34
N SER A 245 4.20 19.04 -14.73
CA SER A 245 3.15 18.46 -15.60
C SER A 245 3.64 18.11 -17.01
N GLY A 246 4.76 18.69 -17.45
CA GLY A 246 5.46 18.35 -18.69
C GLY A 246 6.57 17.32 -18.50
N SER A 247 7.01 17.07 -17.26
CA SER A 247 7.86 15.92 -16.93
C SER A 247 6.96 14.71 -16.78
N THR A 248 7.29 13.62 -17.45
CA THR A 248 6.55 12.35 -17.43
C THR A 248 6.75 11.59 -16.11
N GLY A 249 6.85 12.32 -14.99
CA GLY A 249 7.13 11.83 -13.64
C GLY A 249 8.57 11.34 -13.45
N MET A 250 9.35 11.25 -14.54
CA MET A 250 10.63 10.57 -14.54
C MET A 250 11.80 11.51 -14.67
N THR A 251 12.63 11.52 -13.64
CA THR A 251 13.94 12.16 -13.67
C THR A 251 14.97 11.11 -14.07
N TYR A 252 15.61 11.32 -15.23
CA TYR A 252 16.69 10.48 -15.71
C TYR A 252 18.04 10.91 -15.13
N ALA A 253 19.04 10.03 -15.13
CA ALA A 253 20.30 10.30 -14.44
C ALA A 253 21.11 11.41 -15.10
N ASN A 254 20.90 11.66 -16.40
CA ASN A 254 21.61 12.66 -17.18
C ASN A 254 20.81 13.13 -18.41
N ALA A 255 21.27 14.24 -19.01
CA ALA A 255 20.62 14.83 -20.18
C ALA A 255 20.65 13.94 -21.45
N ASN A 256 21.54 12.95 -21.52
CA ASN A 256 21.57 12.01 -22.64
C ASN A 256 20.40 11.02 -22.54
N GLU A 257 20.18 10.45 -21.36
CA GLU A 257 19.01 9.60 -21.07
C GLU A 257 17.70 10.35 -21.27
N THR A 258 17.61 11.63 -20.84
CA THR A 258 16.41 12.45 -21.13
C THR A 258 16.12 12.53 -22.63
N ARG A 259 17.14 12.76 -23.46
CA ARG A 259 16.99 12.82 -24.93
C ARG A 259 16.58 11.47 -25.53
N ILE A 260 17.11 10.37 -25.00
CA ILE A 260 16.72 9.02 -25.42
C ILE A 260 15.26 8.76 -25.06
N ALA A 261 14.83 9.10 -23.84
CA ALA A 261 13.44 8.95 -23.43
C ALA A 261 12.48 9.77 -24.32
N GLU A 262 12.81 11.02 -24.63
CA GLU A 262 12.04 11.85 -25.58
C GLU A 262 11.95 11.22 -26.98
N LYS A 263 13.05 10.63 -27.46
CA LYS A 263 13.05 9.87 -28.72
C LYS A 263 12.11 8.67 -28.62
N LEU A 264 12.18 7.88 -27.56
CA LEU A 264 11.30 6.73 -27.34
C LEU A 264 9.83 7.13 -27.31
N VAL A 265 9.48 8.27 -26.71
CA VAL A 265 8.12 8.82 -26.82
C VAL A 265 7.73 9.08 -28.28
N GLY A 266 8.64 9.68 -29.06
CA GLY A 266 8.45 9.90 -30.50
C GLY A 266 8.26 8.62 -31.32
N GLU A 267 8.79 7.49 -30.84
CA GLU A 267 8.66 6.16 -31.45
C GLU A 267 7.39 5.40 -30.99
N GLY A 268 6.53 6.04 -30.19
CA GLY A 268 5.22 5.51 -29.79
C GLY A 268 5.18 4.82 -28.43
N PHE A 269 6.25 4.91 -27.63
CA PHE A 269 6.24 4.40 -26.26
C PHE A 269 5.47 5.31 -25.30
N ASP A 270 4.77 4.72 -24.34
CA ASP A 270 3.98 5.41 -23.33
C ASP A 270 4.93 6.13 -22.35
N PRO A 271 4.94 7.46 -22.27
CA PRO A 271 5.95 8.20 -21.50
C PRO A 271 6.15 7.79 -20.03
N PRO A 272 5.12 7.51 -19.21
CA PRO A 272 5.28 7.05 -17.84
C PRO A 272 5.81 5.60 -17.72
N SER A 273 5.98 4.89 -18.83
CA SER A 273 6.48 3.51 -18.85
C SER A 273 7.97 3.42 -19.19
N ILE A 274 8.65 4.52 -19.50
CA ILE A 274 10.02 4.52 -20.03
C ILE A 274 11.03 4.64 -18.88
N TRP A 275 11.59 3.52 -18.42
CA TRP A 275 12.55 3.48 -17.29
C TRP A 275 13.86 2.79 -17.66
N VAL A 276 14.98 3.29 -17.13
CA VAL A 276 16.26 2.57 -17.15
C VAL A 276 16.23 1.50 -16.07
N ILE A 277 16.33 0.23 -16.47
CA ILE A 277 16.30 -0.91 -15.54
C ILE A 277 17.70 -1.39 -15.14
N GLY A 278 18.73 -0.91 -15.81
CA GLY A 278 20.13 -1.24 -15.55
C GLY A 278 21.05 -0.76 -16.65
N TYR A 279 22.32 -1.13 -16.55
CA TYR A 279 23.35 -0.77 -17.52
C TYR A 279 24.15 -2.01 -17.91
N ASP A 280 24.47 -2.11 -19.20
CA ASP A 280 25.53 -2.96 -19.71
C ASP A 280 26.78 -2.10 -19.89
N ASP A 281 27.70 -2.19 -18.94
CA ASP A 281 28.80 -1.24 -18.75
C ASP A 281 28.29 0.21 -18.65
N ALA A 282 28.41 0.99 -19.72
CA ALA A 282 27.95 2.38 -19.80
C ALA A 282 26.69 2.55 -20.66
N VAL A 283 26.14 1.47 -21.20
CA VAL A 283 24.98 1.51 -22.09
C VAL A 283 23.70 1.24 -21.30
N PRO A 284 22.72 2.16 -21.30
CA PRO A 284 21.48 1.96 -20.56
C PRO A 284 20.62 0.88 -21.21
N ILE A 285 20.01 0.05 -20.37
CA ILE A 285 18.98 -0.90 -20.76
C ILE A 285 17.65 -0.37 -20.24
N TRP A 286 16.69 -0.22 -21.15
CA TRP A 286 15.40 0.39 -20.86
C TRP A 286 14.27 -0.62 -20.88
N THR A 287 13.23 -0.35 -20.11
CA THR A 287 11.90 -0.93 -20.32
C THR A 287 10.93 0.17 -20.73
N ALA A 288 10.01 -0.15 -21.62
CA ALA A 288 8.94 0.74 -22.04
C ALA A 288 7.75 -0.06 -22.56
N THR A 289 6.54 0.49 -22.44
CA THR A 289 5.30 -0.09 -22.97
C THR A 289 4.90 0.67 -24.22
N MET A 290 4.58 -0.03 -25.32
CA MET A 290 4.07 0.63 -26.52
C MET A 290 2.64 1.15 -26.28
N SER A 291 2.38 2.38 -26.69
CA SER A 291 1.09 3.05 -26.44
C SER A 291 -0.08 2.34 -27.13
N GLU A 292 0.13 1.87 -28.37
CA GLU A 292 -0.92 1.26 -29.18
C GLU A 292 -1.16 -0.22 -28.84
N SER A 293 -0.11 -1.04 -28.85
CA SER A 293 -0.24 -2.50 -28.64
C SER A 293 -0.28 -2.89 -27.17
N ARG A 294 0.13 -2.00 -26.26
CA ARG A 294 0.32 -2.29 -24.82
C ARG A 294 1.36 -3.39 -24.55
N GLU A 295 2.19 -3.72 -25.52
CA GLU A 295 3.30 -4.65 -25.33
C GLU A 295 4.40 -4.01 -24.50
N GLN A 296 4.96 -4.76 -23.57
CA GLN A 296 6.12 -4.32 -22.80
C GLN A 296 7.39 -4.72 -23.53
N CYS A 297 8.33 -3.80 -23.66
CA CYS A 297 9.56 -3.97 -24.44
C CYS A 297 10.80 -3.75 -23.59
N LEU A 298 11.84 -4.51 -23.89
CA LEU A 298 13.20 -4.34 -23.40
C LEU A 298 14.02 -3.75 -24.53
N ILE A 299 14.71 -2.65 -24.27
CA ILE A 299 15.36 -1.83 -25.29
C ILE A 299 16.83 -1.66 -24.90
N TYR A 300 17.73 -2.00 -25.82
CA TYR A 300 19.16 -1.76 -25.65
C TYR A 300 19.52 -0.37 -26.18
N ASP A 301 20.18 0.45 -25.36
CA ASP A 301 20.65 1.82 -25.66
C ASP A 301 19.51 2.81 -25.93
N GLY A 302 18.64 2.54 -26.91
CA GLY A 302 17.54 3.40 -27.35
C GLY A 302 18.01 4.58 -28.23
N ALA A 303 19.30 4.91 -28.22
CA ALA A 303 19.85 6.01 -28.99
C ALA A 303 19.98 5.71 -30.50
N THR A 304 20.24 4.45 -30.88
CA THR A 304 20.50 4.06 -32.28
C THR A 304 19.23 3.86 -33.11
N ASP A 305 19.37 3.98 -34.43
CA ASP A 305 18.32 3.66 -35.40
C ASP A 305 18.80 2.53 -36.34
N PRO A 306 18.01 1.45 -36.54
CA PRO A 306 16.77 1.14 -35.82
C PRO A 306 17.03 0.85 -34.33
N ILE A 307 16.02 1.06 -33.50
CA ILE A 307 16.09 0.74 -32.07
C ILE A 307 16.12 -0.78 -31.90
N GLU A 308 17.10 -1.26 -31.16
CA GLU A 308 17.24 -2.67 -30.85
C GLU A 308 16.39 -3.02 -29.61
N LEU A 309 15.32 -3.77 -29.84
CA LEU A 309 14.32 -4.05 -28.82
C LEU A 309 13.68 -5.43 -28.99
N SER A 310 13.10 -5.93 -27.90
CA SER A 310 12.24 -7.11 -27.91
C SER A 310 11.02 -6.85 -27.04
N CYS A 311 9.84 -7.10 -27.58
CA CYS A 311 8.57 -6.89 -26.89
C CYS A 311 7.92 -8.23 -26.54
N SER A 312 7.22 -8.26 -25.42
CA SER A 312 6.34 -9.35 -25.01
C SER A 312 4.90 -8.85 -24.94
N ASP A 313 3.98 -9.70 -25.41
CA ASP A 313 2.56 -9.44 -25.34
C ASP A 313 2.00 -9.64 -23.93
N THR A 314 0.78 -9.13 -23.72
CA THR A 314 0.10 -9.18 -22.43
C THR A 314 -0.21 -10.61 -21.97
N GLU A 315 -0.28 -11.58 -22.89
CA GLU A 315 -0.52 -13.00 -22.55
C GLU A 315 0.75 -13.65 -21.99
N SER A 316 1.91 -13.39 -22.61
CA SER A 316 3.22 -13.85 -22.15
C SER A 316 3.59 -13.26 -20.78
N LEU A 317 3.15 -12.03 -20.51
CA LEU A 317 3.31 -11.36 -19.22
C LEU A 317 2.36 -11.89 -18.12
N GLN A 318 1.38 -12.73 -18.47
CA GLN A 318 0.49 -13.42 -17.52
C GLN A 318 0.93 -14.85 -17.22
N ALA A 319 2.05 -15.32 -17.79
CA ALA A 319 2.60 -16.63 -17.47
C ALA A 319 3.01 -16.73 -15.99
N ASP A 320 3.18 -17.95 -15.48
CA ASP A 320 3.61 -18.20 -14.09
C ASP A 320 4.97 -17.56 -13.77
N THR A 321 5.80 -17.31 -14.78
CA THR A 321 7.08 -16.58 -14.66
C THR A 321 7.25 -15.69 -15.88
N PRO A 322 6.67 -14.48 -15.86
CA PRO A 322 6.72 -13.58 -17.00
C PRO A 322 8.15 -13.07 -17.16
N LEU A 323 8.72 -13.27 -18.36
CA LEU A 323 10.10 -12.93 -18.65
C LEU A 323 10.17 -12.08 -19.92
N LEU A 324 10.80 -10.92 -19.80
CA LEU A 324 11.11 -10.06 -20.92
C LEU A 324 12.58 -10.27 -21.29
N GLY A 325 12.85 -10.64 -22.54
CA GLY A 325 14.18 -11.06 -22.97
C GLY A 325 14.62 -10.41 -24.28
N LEU A 326 15.85 -9.88 -24.32
CA LEU A 326 16.49 -9.35 -25.52
C LEU A 326 17.81 -10.08 -25.74
N SER A 327 18.08 -10.53 -26.97
CA SER A 327 19.36 -11.15 -27.33
C SER A 327 20.04 -10.34 -28.40
N ARG A 328 21.34 -10.09 -28.21
CA ARG A 328 22.19 -9.31 -29.11
C ARG A 328 23.39 -10.12 -29.51
N ILE A 329 23.81 -9.98 -30.77
CA ILE A 329 25.06 -10.57 -31.27
C ILE A 329 25.98 -9.42 -31.63
N ASP A 330 27.15 -9.35 -31.00
CA ASP A 330 28.12 -8.30 -31.29
C ASP A 330 28.91 -8.56 -32.58
N ALA A 331 29.78 -7.62 -32.96
CA ALA A 331 30.60 -7.75 -34.17
C ALA A 331 31.60 -8.92 -34.13
N SER A 332 31.89 -9.47 -32.95
CA SER A 332 32.73 -10.66 -32.77
C SER A 332 31.94 -11.97 -32.87
N GLY A 333 30.61 -11.89 -32.96
CA GLY A 333 29.72 -13.05 -32.93
C GLY A 333 29.38 -13.53 -31.53
N ALA A 334 29.80 -12.82 -30.48
CA ALA A 334 29.43 -13.16 -29.11
C ALA A 334 27.98 -12.76 -28.84
N THR A 335 27.24 -13.65 -28.17
CA THR A 335 25.83 -13.42 -27.84
C THR A 335 25.72 -12.87 -26.42
N THR A 336 25.01 -11.75 -26.26
CA THR A 336 24.62 -11.23 -24.95
C THR A 336 23.11 -11.26 -24.83
N ARG A 337 22.61 -11.87 -23.75
CA ARG A 337 21.19 -12.00 -23.44
C ARG A 337 20.84 -11.19 -22.20
N TYR A 338 19.84 -10.34 -22.33
CA TYR A 338 19.29 -9.47 -21.29
C TYR A 338 17.93 -10.02 -20.89
N GLU A 339 17.70 -10.24 -19.61
CA GLU A 339 16.45 -10.80 -19.12
C GLU A 339 15.96 -10.04 -17.89
N MET A 340 14.66 -9.82 -17.81
CA MET A 340 14.00 -9.22 -16.67
C MET A 340 12.70 -9.96 -16.38
N GLN A 341 12.46 -10.32 -15.11
CA GLN A 341 11.15 -10.82 -14.70
C GLN A 341 10.14 -9.67 -14.69
N ALA A 342 9.04 -9.85 -15.40
CA ALA A 342 8.02 -8.83 -15.60
C ALA A 342 6.76 -9.16 -14.77
N GLY A 343 6.81 -8.97 -13.46
CA GLY A 343 5.70 -9.35 -12.57
C GLY A 343 5.77 -8.73 -11.17
N ASN A 344 4.88 -9.19 -10.29
CA ASN A 344 4.78 -8.70 -8.91
C ASN A 344 5.94 -9.24 -8.06
N GLY A 345 7.01 -8.46 -7.93
CA GLY A 345 8.18 -8.79 -7.11
C GLY A 345 9.37 -7.89 -7.44
N PRO A 346 10.51 -8.06 -6.75
CA PRO A 346 11.74 -7.37 -7.11
C PRO A 346 12.20 -7.87 -8.49
N SER A 347 12.05 -7.03 -9.52
CA SER A 347 12.60 -7.28 -10.84
C SER A 347 14.08 -6.89 -10.86
N PHE A 348 14.93 -7.77 -11.40
CA PHE A 348 16.34 -7.51 -11.62
C PHE A 348 16.70 -7.84 -13.07
N LEU A 349 17.58 -7.02 -13.64
CA LEU A 349 18.16 -7.26 -14.95
C LEU A 349 19.27 -8.33 -14.82
N VAL A 350 19.15 -9.40 -15.59
CA VAL A 350 20.18 -10.44 -15.75
C VAL A 350 20.84 -10.27 -17.12
N ILE A 351 22.17 -10.20 -17.14
CA ILE A 351 22.97 -10.10 -18.37
C ILE A 351 23.84 -11.35 -18.48
N THR A 352 23.57 -12.19 -19.47
CA THR A 352 24.31 -13.42 -19.75
C THR A 352 25.13 -13.24 -21.02
N ARG A 353 26.45 -13.47 -20.95
CA ARG A 353 27.36 -13.38 -22.10
C ARG A 353 27.88 -14.76 -22.47
N GLU A 354 27.64 -15.20 -23.70
CA GLU A 354 28.14 -16.45 -24.25
C GLU A 354 29.31 -16.14 -25.20
N GLY A 355 30.52 -16.57 -24.81
CA GLY A 355 31.75 -16.31 -25.56
C GLY A 355 31.86 -17.16 -26.83
N GLY A 356 32.10 -16.49 -27.97
CA GLY A 356 32.56 -17.12 -29.20
C GLY A 356 34.02 -17.60 -29.06
N GLU A 357 34.23 -18.88 -29.36
CA GLU A 357 35.50 -19.60 -29.55
C GLU A 357 36.66 -19.30 -28.57
N VAL A 358 36.81 -20.17 -27.56
CA VAL A 358 38.14 -20.52 -27.04
C VAL A 358 38.88 -21.24 -28.16
N GLY A 359 39.77 -20.53 -28.85
CA GLY A 359 40.76 -21.13 -29.73
C GLY A 359 41.65 -22.10 -28.95
N ALA A 360 41.28 -23.37 -28.94
CA ALA A 360 42.18 -24.46 -28.57
C ALA A 360 43.15 -24.72 -29.74
N ALA A 361 44.13 -23.83 -29.89
CA ALA A 361 45.35 -24.11 -30.64
C ALA A 361 46.47 -24.33 -29.62
N GLY A 362 46.59 -25.57 -29.15
CA GLY A 362 47.80 -26.07 -28.54
C GLY A 362 48.55 -26.89 -29.57
N ASP A 363 49.67 -26.36 -30.06
CA ASP A 363 50.80 -27.14 -30.60
C ASP A 363 51.89 -27.21 -29.52
#